data_AF-A0A0N0MPE3-F1
#
_entry.id   AF-A0A0N0MPE3-F1
#
_cell.length_a   1.000
_cell.length_b   1.000
_cell.length_c   1.000
_cell.angle_alpha   90.00
_cell.angle_beta   90.00
_cell.angle_gamma   90.00
#
_symmetry.space_group_name_H-M   'P 1'
#
loop_
_entity.id
_entity.type
_entity.pdbx_description
1 polymer ?
#
loop_
_entity_poly.entity_id
_entity_poly.type
_entity_poly.pdbx_seq_one_letter_code
_entity_poly.pdbx_strand_id
1 'polypeptide(L)'
;MDRAGHPDRRVLLVGGLAAATVTLAGCSPTSAASSATSAPPEPPPTTPSAAFTRLMEGNKRWVSGDLRHPDRDPDRREFVAEKQEPFGSILSCIDSRVPPELLFDTGLGDLYVMRTGGQAIGPVVTGSVEYGPMTSGTPLIVVLGHQRCGAIEAAYNSIRDGKPLPGNLEAIAKALRPAYEQAVRAGGADPVDAMARAQVKLTAADLRSNQDLAPLVKKGALAVVGAYYSLDTGKVEVLAGAPA
;
A
#
# COMPACT_ATOMS: atom_id res chain seq x y z
N MET A 1 3.14 49.97 -10.44
CA MET A 1 2.55 50.36 -9.14
C MET A 1 1.59 49.22 -8.80
N ASP A 2 1.86 48.25 -7.93
CA ASP A 2 2.81 48.13 -6.83
C ASP A 2 3.25 46.67 -6.66
N ARG A 3 4.53 46.45 -6.36
CA ARG A 3 5.08 45.16 -5.90
C ARG A 3 5.15 45.22 -4.37
N ALA A 4 4.40 44.35 -3.69
CA ALA A 4 4.50 44.17 -2.25
C ALA A 4 5.78 43.36 -1.93
N GLY A 5 6.68 43.99 -1.18
CA GLY A 5 7.97 43.43 -0.75
C GLY A 5 7.83 42.40 0.37
N HIS A 6 8.70 41.40 0.32
CA HIS A 6 8.98 40.46 1.41
C HIS A 6 9.91 41.14 2.43
N PRO A 7 9.72 40.98 3.75
CA PRO A 7 10.63 41.56 4.72
C PRO A 7 11.88 40.67 4.90
N ASP A 8 13.03 41.25 4.54
CA ASP A 8 14.35 40.81 4.97
C ASP A 8 14.47 40.90 6.50
N ARG A 9 14.91 39.82 7.14
CA ARG A 9 15.31 39.83 8.55
C ARG A 9 16.81 39.57 8.66
N ARG A 10 17.60 40.63 8.46
CA ARG A 10 18.96 40.75 8.98
C ARG A 10 19.02 41.96 9.89
N VAL A 11 19.19 41.74 11.20
CA VAL A 11 19.69 42.74 12.13
C VAL A 11 20.83 42.09 12.91
N LEU A 12 22.03 42.62 12.66
CA LEU A 12 23.19 42.49 13.53
C LEU A 12 22.93 43.27 14.83
N LEU A 13 23.37 42.72 15.96
CA LEU A 13 23.89 43.56 17.04
C LEU A 13 25.04 42.86 17.76
N VAL A 14 26.15 43.59 17.78
CA VAL A 14 27.43 43.35 18.41
C VAL A 14 27.35 43.79 19.87
N GLY A 15 28.02 43.07 20.78
CA GLY A 15 28.58 43.67 21.99
C GLY A 15 28.43 42.85 23.27
N GLY A 16 29.58 42.53 23.91
CA GLY A 16 29.64 42.20 25.33
C GLY A 16 30.52 41.01 25.69
N LEU A 17 31.85 41.19 25.75
CA LEU A 17 32.73 40.30 26.50
C LEU A 17 32.47 40.48 28.00
N ALA A 18 31.99 39.44 28.67
CA ALA A 18 32.11 39.29 30.12
C ALA A 18 32.61 37.87 30.41
N ALA A 19 33.86 37.78 30.87
CA ALA A 19 34.46 36.53 31.31
C ALA A 19 33.86 36.12 32.66
N ALA A 20 33.11 35.01 32.66
CA ALA A 20 32.72 34.31 33.88
C ALA A 20 33.28 32.88 33.80
N THR A 21 34.24 32.59 34.67
CA THR A 21 34.83 31.27 34.87
C THR A 21 33.80 30.35 35.51
N VAL A 22 33.10 29.56 34.71
CA VAL A 22 32.22 28.48 35.17
C VAL A 22 33.04 27.20 35.31
N THR A 23 33.06 26.67 36.53
CA THR A 23 33.67 25.40 36.92
C THR A 23 33.04 24.23 36.14
N LEU A 24 33.87 23.50 35.37
CA LEU A 24 33.50 22.26 34.70
C LEU A 24 33.31 21.13 35.74
N ALA A 25 32.11 21.02 36.29
CA ALA A 25 31.66 19.79 36.95
C ALA A 25 31.14 18.85 35.86
N GLY A 26 31.83 17.74 35.65
CA GLY A 26 31.54 16.76 34.62
C GLY A 26 30.16 16.13 34.76
N CYS A 27 29.31 16.39 33.78
CA CYS A 27 28.15 15.56 33.49
C CYS A 27 28.47 14.74 32.25
N SER A 28 28.83 13.47 32.47
CA SER A 28 28.90 12.48 31.39
C SER A 28 27.51 12.30 30.79
N PRO A 29 27.30 12.44 29.47
CA PRO A 29 26.09 11.97 28.85
C PRO A 29 26.25 10.46 28.65
N THR A 30 25.81 9.66 29.61
CA THR A 30 25.44 8.26 29.32
C THR A 30 24.11 8.28 28.58
N SER A 31 24.15 8.71 27.31
CA SER A 31 23.14 8.30 26.35
C SER A 31 23.49 6.87 25.97
N ALA A 32 23.06 5.93 26.80
CA ALA A 32 22.90 4.56 26.36
C ALA A 32 21.75 4.59 25.36
N ALA A 33 22.07 4.88 24.10
CA ALA A 33 21.22 4.50 22.99
C ALA A 33 21.05 2.98 23.15
N SER A 34 19.86 2.58 23.59
CA SER A 34 19.47 1.19 23.62
C SER A 34 19.46 0.75 22.16
N SER A 35 20.57 0.18 21.71
CA SER A 35 20.65 -0.56 20.46
C SER A 35 19.73 -1.76 20.63
N ALA A 36 18.45 -1.54 20.34
CA ALA A 36 17.54 -2.62 20.04
C ALA A 36 18.19 -3.36 18.86
N THR A 37 18.90 -4.43 19.18
CA THR A 37 19.50 -5.31 18.19
C THR A 37 18.33 -5.83 17.38
N SER A 38 18.20 -5.35 16.14
CA SER A 38 17.19 -5.83 15.21
C SER A 38 17.41 -7.33 15.09
N ALA A 39 16.34 -8.10 15.32
CA ALA A 39 16.36 -9.52 15.03
C ALA A 39 16.83 -9.71 13.58
N PRO A 40 17.60 -10.76 13.27
CA PRO A 40 18.01 -11.05 11.90
C PRO A 40 16.78 -11.04 10.98
N PRO A 41 16.87 -10.47 9.77
CA PRO A 41 15.73 -10.37 8.88
C PRO A 41 15.16 -11.76 8.61
N GLU A 42 13.85 -11.92 8.84
CA GLU A 42 13.16 -13.17 8.56
C GLU A 42 13.17 -13.39 7.04
N PRO A 43 13.62 -14.57 6.56
CA PRO A 43 13.71 -14.82 5.13
C PRO A 43 12.34 -14.65 4.45
N PRO A 44 12.30 -14.16 3.20
CA PRO A 44 11.04 -13.96 2.50
C PRO A 44 10.34 -15.31 2.29
N PRO A 45 9.02 -15.42 2.56
CA PRO A 45 8.27 -16.63 2.29
C PRO A 45 8.26 -16.93 0.78
N THR A 46 8.50 -18.18 0.41
CA THR A 46 8.65 -18.61 -0.99
C THR A 46 7.43 -19.32 -1.54
N THR A 47 6.41 -19.59 -0.71
CA THR A 47 5.15 -20.22 -1.14
C THR A 47 3.98 -19.26 -1.00
N PRO A 48 2.92 -19.42 -1.83
CA PRO A 48 1.77 -18.52 -1.76
C PRO A 48 1.10 -18.51 -0.38
N SER A 49 0.93 -19.69 0.24
CA SER A 49 0.29 -19.82 1.56
C SER A 49 1.11 -19.19 2.68
N ALA A 50 2.45 -19.34 2.65
CA ALA A 50 3.32 -18.70 3.64
C ALA A 50 3.33 -17.17 3.48
N ALA A 51 3.42 -16.67 2.24
CA ALA A 51 3.35 -15.25 1.95
C ALA A 51 2.02 -14.64 2.40
N PHE A 52 0.91 -15.32 2.10
CA PHE A 52 -0.42 -14.87 2.49
C PHE A 52 -0.60 -14.88 4.01
N THR A 53 -0.13 -15.93 4.69
CA THR A 53 -0.15 -16.02 6.16
C THR A 53 0.64 -14.88 6.79
N ARG A 54 1.84 -14.56 6.27
CA ARG A 54 2.67 -13.44 6.77
C ARG A 54 1.91 -12.11 6.70
N LEU A 55 1.22 -11.83 5.58
CA LEU A 55 0.38 -10.64 5.47
C LEU A 55 -0.77 -10.63 6.48
N MET A 56 -1.51 -11.73 6.60
CA MET A 56 -2.69 -11.78 7.48
C MET A 56 -2.32 -11.68 8.97
N GLU A 57 -1.20 -12.28 9.40
CA GLU A 57 -0.67 -12.07 10.76
C GLU A 57 -0.19 -10.63 10.96
N GLY A 58 0.34 -9.99 9.92
CA GLY A 58 0.63 -8.56 9.91
C GLY A 58 -0.61 -7.69 10.09
N ASN A 59 -1.70 -7.99 9.37
CA ASN A 59 -2.96 -7.27 9.54
C ASN A 59 -3.59 -7.51 10.91
N LYS A 60 -3.43 -8.70 11.49
CA LYS A 60 -3.85 -8.97 12.86
C LYS A 60 -3.14 -8.07 13.86
N ARG A 61 -1.83 -7.84 13.70
CA ARG A 61 -1.07 -6.88 14.53
C ARG A 61 -1.52 -5.44 14.29
N TRP A 62 -1.81 -5.07 13.05
CA TRP A 62 -2.40 -3.77 12.73
C TRP A 62 -3.74 -3.54 13.45
N VAL A 63 -4.61 -4.56 13.46
CA VAL A 63 -5.92 -4.50 14.11
C VAL A 63 -5.80 -4.45 15.64
N SER A 64 -4.86 -5.19 16.24
CA SER A 64 -4.70 -5.20 17.70
C SER A 64 -3.90 -4.00 18.24
N GLY A 65 -3.10 -3.35 17.39
CA GLY A 65 -2.16 -2.32 17.78
C GLY A 65 -0.78 -2.85 18.20
N ASP A 66 -0.58 -4.18 18.21
CA ASP A 66 0.67 -4.83 18.60
C ASP A 66 1.69 -4.86 17.44
N LEU A 67 1.96 -3.70 16.86
CA LEU A 67 2.82 -3.54 15.68
C LEU A 67 4.28 -3.89 15.99
N ARG A 68 4.91 -4.64 15.09
CA ARG A 68 6.35 -4.96 15.17
C ARG A 68 7.21 -3.96 14.44
N HIS A 69 6.69 -3.28 13.43
CA HIS A 69 7.44 -2.38 12.55
C HIS A 69 8.73 -3.00 11.98
N PRO A 70 8.65 -4.21 11.39
CA PRO A 70 9.84 -4.89 10.89
C PRO A 70 10.45 -4.12 9.71
N ASP A 71 11.78 -4.21 9.56
CA ASP A 71 12.46 -3.82 8.33
C ASP A 71 12.31 -2.33 7.95
N ARG A 72 12.37 -1.41 8.94
CA ARG A 72 12.18 0.05 8.71
C ARG A 72 13.37 0.94 9.08
N ASP A 73 14.47 0.35 9.54
CA ASP A 73 15.66 1.09 9.98
C ASP A 73 16.65 1.37 8.83
N PRO A 74 17.65 2.25 9.04
CA PRO A 74 18.67 2.56 8.04
C PRO A 74 19.50 1.36 7.59
N ASP A 75 19.77 0.39 8.47
CA ASP A 75 20.58 -0.80 8.14
C ASP A 75 19.80 -1.67 7.13
N ARG A 76 18.49 -1.83 7.35
CA ARG A 76 17.62 -2.49 6.37
C ARG A 76 17.60 -1.76 5.04
N ARG A 77 17.49 -0.42 5.05
CA ARG A 77 17.52 0.39 3.82
C ARG A 77 18.83 0.16 3.06
N GLU A 78 19.96 0.11 3.74
CA GLU A 78 21.27 -0.15 3.13
C GLU A 78 21.36 -1.58 2.59
N PHE A 79 20.82 -2.56 3.32
CA PHE A 79 20.75 -3.95 2.87
C PHE A 79 19.96 -4.10 1.56
N VAL A 80 18.79 -3.47 1.43
CA VAL A 80 17.94 -3.58 0.23
C VAL A 80 18.35 -2.62 -0.90
N ALA A 81 19.36 -1.78 -0.71
CA ALA A 81 19.81 -0.83 -1.71
C ALA A 81 20.49 -1.52 -2.92
N GLU A 82 21.19 -2.64 -2.67
CA GLU A 82 21.85 -3.42 -3.73
C GLU A 82 20.85 -4.32 -4.46
N LYS A 83 19.95 -4.96 -3.71
CA LYS A 83 18.96 -5.89 -4.23
C LYS A 83 17.74 -5.98 -3.32
N GLN A 84 16.56 -6.07 -3.91
CA GLN A 84 15.31 -6.38 -3.22
C GLN A 84 14.83 -7.79 -3.56
N GLU A 85 14.17 -8.45 -2.61
CA GLU A 85 13.49 -9.74 -2.80
C GLU A 85 12.09 -9.72 -2.18
N PRO A 86 11.15 -8.93 -2.74
CA PRO A 86 9.78 -8.89 -2.23
C PRO A 86 9.12 -10.27 -2.31
N PHE A 87 8.28 -10.61 -1.33
CA PHE A 87 7.55 -11.87 -1.34
C PHE A 87 6.13 -11.74 -1.91
N GLY A 88 5.70 -10.52 -2.23
CA GLY A 88 4.37 -10.30 -2.80
C GLY A 88 4.23 -8.95 -3.50
N SER A 89 3.23 -8.90 -4.39
CA SER A 89 2.79 -7.69 -5.09
C SER A 89 1.41 -7.29 -4.58
N ILE A 90 1.22 -6.03 -4.19
CA ILE A 90 -0.07 -5.49 -3.76
C ILE A 90 -0.52 -4.40 -4.72
N LEU A 91 -1.65 -4.63 -5.38
CA LEU A 91 -2.40 -3.61 -6.10
C LEU A 91 -3.49 -3.07 -5.18
N SER A 92 -3.37 -1.81 -4.77
CA SER A 92 -4.31 -1.18 -3.84
C SER A 92 -4.83 0.16 -4.36
N CYS A 93 -5.78 0.74 -3.63
CA CYS A 93 -6.26 2.08 -3.92
C CYS A 93 -5.20 3.16 -3.59
N ILE A 94 -5.22 4.28 -4.33
CA ILE A 94 -4.46 5.50 -4.00
C ILE A 94 -4.91 6.19 -2.70
N ASP A 95 -6.02 5.74 -2.09
CA ASP A 95 -6.58 6.29 -0.86
C ASP A 95 -5.51 6.38 0.25
N SER A 96 -5.28 7.60 0.76
CA SER A 96 -4.22 7.88 1.74
C SER A 96 -4.37 7.12 3.06
N ARG A 97 -5.54 6.53 3.34
CA ARG A 97 -5.84 5.74 4.54
C ARG A 97 -5.53 4.25 4.37
N VAL A 98 -5.11 3.83 3.18
CA VAL A 98 -4.88 2.41 2.83
C VAL A 98 -3.43 2.14 2.36
N PRO A 99 -2.38 2.51 3.13
CA PRO A 99 -0.99 2.17 2.80
C PRO A 99 -0.68 0.70 3.15
N PRO A 100 -0.48 -0.21 2.17
CA PRO A 100 -0.40 -1.64 2.43
C PRO A 100 0.68 -2.06 3.44
N GLU A 101 1.83 -1.40 3.43
CA GLU A 101 2.96 -1.71 4.31
C GLU A 101 2.64 -1.46 5.79
N LEU A 102 1.76 -0.49 6.08
CA LEU A 102 1.25 -0.29 7.44
C LEU A 102 0.18 -1.32 7.77
N LEU A 103 -0.78 -1.52 6.87
CA LEU A 103 -1.93 -2.41 7.08
C LEU A 103 -1.53 -3.87 7.30
N PHE A 104 -0.40 -4.29 6.74
CA PHE A 104 0.15 -5.64 6.88
C PHE A 104 1.43 -5.67 7.75
N ASP A 105 1.77 -4.56 8.42
CA ASP A 105 2.94 -4.46 9.31
C ASP A 105 4.22 -5.08 8.70
N THR A 106 4.56 -4.62 7.49
CA THR A 106 5.77 -4.99 6.74
C THR A 106 6.75 -3.82 6.67
N GLY A 107 7.92 -4.02 6.04
CA GLY A 107 8.93 -2.99 5.86
C GLY A 107 9.53 -2.90 4.45
N LEU A 108 10.72 -2.31 4.38
CA LEU A 108 11.44 -2.06 3.15
C LEU A 108 11.87 -3.37 2.49
N GLY A 109 11.59 -3.49 1.20
CA GLY A 109 11.96 -4.66 0.38
C GLY A 109 11.02 -5.86 0.50
N ASP A 110 9.96 -5.78 1.31
CA ASP A 110 9.01 -6.88 1.52
C ASP A 110 7.98 -7.03 0.39
N LEU A 111 7.55 -5.90 -0.20
CA LEU A 111 6.42 -5.84 -1.13
C LEU A 111 6.72 -4.97 -2.34
N TYR A 112 6.24 -5.40 -3.51
CA TYR A 112 5.94 -4.50 -4.63
C TYR A 112 4.57 -3.88 -4.40
N VAL A 113 4.44 -2.56 -4.48
CA VAL A 113 3.18 -1.87 -4.21
C VAL A 113 2.80 -0.95 -5.36
N MET A 114 1.63 -1.20 -5.95
CA MET A 114 1.02 -0.38 -6.98
C MET A 114 -0.27 0.22 -6.45
N ARG A 115 -0.47 1.52 -6.68
CA ARG A 115 -1.61 2.26 -6.13
C ARG A 115 -2.31 3.08 -7.21
N THR A 116 -3.57 2.76 -7.49
CA THR A 116 -4.40 3.47 -8.48
C THR A 116 -5.78 3.77 -7.92
N GLY A 117 -6.53 4.69 -8.52
CA GLY A 117 -7.91 4.98 -8.06
C GLY A 117 -8.80 3.76 -8.22
N GLY A 118 -9.38 3.26 -7.12
CA GLY A 118 -10.27 2.09 -7.13
C GLY A 118 -9.60 0.82 -7.68
N GLN A 119 -8.28 0.69 -7.49
CA GLN A 119 -7.47 -0.41 -8.06
C GLN A 119 -7.72 -0.62 -9.56
N ALA A 120 -8.07 0.47 -10.28
CA ALA A 120 -8.25 0.44 -11.72
C ALA A 120 -6.93 0.10 -12.40
N ILE A 121 -6.99 -0.80 -13.38
CA ILE A 121 -5.82 -1.27 -14.10
C ILE A 121 -5.87 -0.87 -15.58
N GLY A 122 -4.68 -0.82 -16.16
CA GLY A 122 -4.41 -0.70 -17.59
C GLY A 122 -3.04 -1.32 -17.86
N PRO A 123 -2.55 -1.32 -19.11
CA PRO A 123 -1.36 -2.10 -19.49
C PRO A 123 -0.12 -1.87 -18.61
N VAL A 124 0.20 -0.62 -18.26
CA VAL A 124 1.37 -0.30 -17.42
C VAL A 124 1.22 -0.83 -15.99
N VAL A 125 0.01 -0.74 -15.42
CA VAL A 125 -0.26 -1.23 -14.06
C VAL A 125 -0.23 -2.76 -14.05
N THR A 126 -0.82 -3.40 -15.06
CA THR A 126 -0.78 -4.86 -15.23
C THR A 126 0.67 -5.36 -15.35
N GLY A 127 1.49 -4.75 -16.21
CA GLY A 127 2.91 -5.09 -16.33
C GLY A 127 3.69 -4.91 -15.02
N SER A 128 3.31 -3.92 -14.21
CA SER A 128 3.92 -3.69 -12.89
C SER A 128 3.52 -4.79 -11.89
N VAL A 129 2.28 -5.30 -11.95
CA VAL A 129 1.82 -6.45 -11.15
C VAL A 129 2.53 -7.74 -11.58
N GLU A 130 2.70 -7.95 -12.88
CA GLU A 130 3.39 -9.10 -13.47
C GLU A 130 4.88 -9.14 -13.12
N TYR A 131 5.51 -7.98 -12.92
CA TYR A 131 6.94 -7.88 -12.69
C TYR A 131 7.43 -8.80 -11.56
N GLY A 132 6.75 -8.80 -10.42
CA GLY A 132 7.12 -9.63 -9.27
C GLY A 132 7.18 -11.13 -9.64
N PRO A 133 6.04 -11.75 -10.00
CA PRO A 133 6.02 -13.17 -10.35
C PRO A 133 6.91 -13.54 -11.56
N MET A 134 7.06 -12.63 -12.53
CA MET A 134 7.79 -12.91 -13.77
C MET A 134 9.31 -12.75 -13.64
N THR A 135 9.79 -11.88 -12.74
CA THR A 135 11.24 -11.56 -12.65
C THR A 135 11.90 -12.05 -11.37
N SER A 136 11.21 -11.97 -10.23
CA SER A 136 11.72 -12.36 -8.91
C SER A 136 11.01 -13.60 -8.35
N GLY A 137 9.98 -14.10 -9.02
CA GLY A 137 9.25 -15.29 -8.61
C GLY A 137 8.37 -15.07 -7.38
N THR A 138 7.92 -13.83 -7.14
CA THR A 138 7.06 -13.54 -5.97
C THR A 138 5.82 -14.44 -5.97
N PRO A 139 5.54 -15.17 -4.87
CA PRO A 139 4.48 -16.18 -4.85
C PRO A 139 3.06 -15.63 -4.63
N LEU A 140 2.90 -14.31 -4.44
CA LEU A 140 1.61 -13.72 -4.06
C LEU A 140 1.32 -12.40 -4.78
N ILE A 141 0.09 -12.27 -5.27
CA ILE A 141 -0.53 -11.00 -5.62
C ILE A 141 -1.75 -10.77 -4.72
N VAL A 142 -1.91 -9.56 -4.19
CA VAL A 142 -3.13 -9.12 -3.48
C VAL A 142 -3.73 -7.92 -4.20
N VAL A 143 -4.99 -8.04 -4.62
CA VAL A 143 -5.82 -6.91 -5.05
C VAL A 143 -6.62 -6.42 -3.84
N LEU A 144 -6.27 -5.25 -3.32
CA LEU A 144 -6.81 -4.69 -2.09
C LEU A 144 -7.72 -3.48 -2.36
N GLY A 145 -9.03 -3.73 -2.36
CA GLY A 145 -10.03 -2.66 -2.30
C GLY A 145 -10.32 -2.25 -0.85
N HIS A 146 -11.17 -1.23 -0.67
CA HIS A 146 -11.51 -0.76 0.68
C HIS A 146 -12.88 -0.06 0.75
N GLN A 147 -13.37 0.03 1.98
CA GLN A 147 -14.59 0.74 2.36
C GLN A 147 -14.54 2.23 2.05
N ARG A 148 -15.66 2.82 1.62
CA ARG A 148 -15.82 4.26 1.34
C ARG A 148 -14.73 4.81 0.41
N CYS A 149 -14.54 4.14 -0.73
CA CYS A 149 -13.57 4.52 -1.75
C CYS A 149 -14.08 5.66 -2.63
N GLY A 150 -13.42 6.82 -2.55
CA GLY A 150 -13.82 8.01 -3.32
C GLY A 150 -13.72 7.85 -4.84
N ALA A 151 -12.77 7.04 -5.34
CA ALA A 151 -12.66 6.76 -6.76
C ALA A 151 -13.82 5.90 -7.29
N ILE A 152 -14.25 4.91 -6.50
CA ILE A 152 -15.42 4.07 -6.82
C ILE A 152 -16.70 4.92 -6.76
N GLU A 153 -16.87 5.75 -5.72
CA GLU A 153 -18.03 6.64 -5.59
C GLU A 153 -18.12 7.65 -6.75
N ALA A 154 -17.02 8.30 -7.10
CA ALA A 154 -16.97 9.23 -8.21
C ALA A 154 -17.31 8.56 -9.55
N ALA A 155 -16.75 7.37 -9.81
CA ALA A 155 -17.07 6.59 -11.00
C ALA A 155 -18.53 6.14 -11.03
N TYR A 156 -19.06 5.64 -9.91
CA TYR A 156 -20.45 5.22 -9.79
C TYR A 156 -21.40 6.37 -10.16
N ASN A 157 -21.22 7.54 -9.54
CA ASN A 157 -22.07 8.71 -9.81
C ASN A 157 -21.91 9.21 -11.25
N SER A 158 -20.68 9.25 -11.76
CA SER A 158 -20.39 9.65 -13.15
C SER A 158 -21.10 8.76 -14.17
N ILE A 159 -21.01 7.43 -14.00
CA ILE A 159 -21.63 6.46 -14.91
C ILE A 159 -23.15 6.50 -14.80
N ARG A 160 -23.69 6.54 -13.56
CA ARG A 160 -25.14 6.60 -13.30
C ARG A 160 -25.78 7.84 -13.92
N ASP A 161 -25.15 9.00 -13.74
CA ASP A 161 -25.72 10.28 -14.14
C ASP A 161 -25.38 10.64 -15.61
N GLY A 162 -24.56 9.82 -16.28
CA GLY A 162 -24.09 10.09 -17.65
C GLY A 162 -23.21 11.33 -17.75
N LYS A 163 -22.52 11.70 -16.67
CA LYS A 163 -21.67 12.91 -16.58
C LYS A 163 -20.20 12.49 -16.45
N PRO A 164 -19.38 12.63 -17.51
CA PRO A 164 -17.97 12.26 -17.46
C PRO A 164 -17.18 12.99 -16.37
N LEU A 165 -16.19 12.33 -15.80
CA LEU A 165 -15.23 12.97 -14.89
C LEU A 165 -14.24 13.85 -15.68
N PRO A 166 -13.65 14.89 -15.07
CA PRO A 166 -12.71 15.76 -15.77
C PRO A 166 -11.35 15.09 -16.00
N GLY A 167 -10.71 15.41 -17.13
CA GLY A 167 -9.33 15.00 -17.45
C GLY A 167 -9.13 13.48 -17.40
N ASN A 168 -8.01 13.04 -16.83
CA ASN A 168 -7.67 11.61 -16.74
C ASN A 168 -8.50 10.83 -15.72
N LEU A 169 -9.32 11.48 -14.89
CA LEU A 169 -10.24 10.76 -13.98
C LEU A 169 -11.27 9.95 -14.76
N GLU A 170 -11.62 10.38 -15.97
CA GLU A 170 -12.52 9.62 -16.85
C GLU A 170 -11.95 8.25 -17.23
N ALA A 171 -10.62 8.11 -17.30
CA ALA A 171 -10.00 6.81 -17.55
C ALA A 171 -10.26 5.83 -16.40
N ILE A 172 -10.32 6.32 -15.16
CA ILE A 172 -10.69 5.53 -13.98
C ILE A 172 -12.15 5.10 -14.08
N ALA A 173 -13.07 6.03 -14.35
CA ALA A 173 -14.50 5.70 -14.51
C ALA A 173 -14.74 4.67 -15.62
N LYS A 174 -14.05 4.80 -16.76
CA LYS A 174 -14.11 3.82 -17.86
C LYS A 174 -13.61 2.44 -17.44
N ALA A 175 -12.48 2.36 -16.75
CA ALA A 175 -11.92 1.10 -16.26
C ALA A 175 -12.84 0.40 -15.23
N LEU A 176 -13.58 1.17 -14.44
CA LEU A 176 -14.49 0.67 -13.40
C LEU A 176 -15.89 0.29 -13.90
N ARG A 177 -16.21 0.55 -15.18
CA ARG A 177 -17.54 0.30 -15.74
C ARG A 177 -18.05 -1.15 -15.58
N PRO A 178 -17.22 -2.20 -15.77
CA PRO A 178 -17.69 -3.57 -15.55
C PRO A 178 -18.16 -3.82 -14.10
N ALA A 179 -17.49 -3.24 -13.11
CA ALA A 179 -17.88 -3.34 -11.71
C ALA A 179 -19.19 -2.59 -11.42
N TYR A 180 -19.38 -1.42 -12.03
CA TYR A 180 -20.64 -0.68 -11.96
C TYR A 180 -21.82 -1.53 -12.48
N GLU A 181 -21.67 -2.12 -13.67
CA GLU A 181 -22.71 -2.95 -14.26
C GLU A 181 -23.05 -4.17 -13.39
N GLN A 182 -22.06 -4.79 -12.76
CA GLN A 182 -22.29 -5.88 -11.83
C GLN A 182 -23.01 -5.44 -10.56
N ALA A 183 -22.64 -4.28 -9.99
CA ALA A 183 -23.29 -3.74 -8.79
C ALA A 183 -24.76 -3.36 -9.05
N VAL A 184 -25.05 -2.71 -10.18
CA VAL A 184 -26.42 -2.36 -10.58
C VAL A 184 -27.27 -3.62 -10.79
N ARG A 185 -26.71 -4.66 -11.44
CA ARG A 185 -27.41 -5.95 -11.61
C ARG A 185 -27.68 -6.66 -10.29
N ALA A 186 -26.74 -6.60 -9.34
CA ALA A 186 -26.91 -7.22 -8.02
C ALA A 186 -27.95 -6.48 -7.15
N GLY A 187 -28.07 -5.16 -7.33
CA GLY A 187 -28.91 -4.31 -6.48
C GLY A 187 -28.39 -4.24 -5.03
N GLY A 188 -29.21 -3.70 -4.13
CA GLY A 188 -28.91 -3.62 -2.70
C GLY A 188 -28.91 -2.20 -2.13
N ALA A 189 -28.77 -2.11 -0.81
CA ALA A 189 -28.86 -0.85 -0.06
C ALA A 189 -27.63 0.05 -0.23
N ASP A 190 -26.44 -0.53 -0.45
CA ASP A 190 -25.20 0.19 -0.69
C ASP A 190 -24.56 -0.24 -2.04
N PRO A 191 -25.00 0.35 -3.16
CA PRO A 191 -24.48 -0.02 -4.47
C PRO A 191 -23.01 0.43 -4.69
N VAL A 192 -22.51 1.40 -3.92
CA VAL A 192 -21.12 1.87 -4.02
C VAL A 192 -20.16 0.87 -3.37
N ASP A 193 -20.48 0.36 -2.17
CA ASP A 193 -19.72 -0.73 -1.53
C ASP A 193 -19.79 -2.02 -2.37
N ALA A 194 -20.97 -2.34 -2.91
CA ALA A 194 -21.14 -3.47 -3.82
C ALA A 194 -20.23 -3.34 -5.06
N MET A 195 -20.14 -2.14 -5.66
CA MET A 195 -19.23 -1.84 -6.76
C MET A 195 -17.76 -1.98 -6.36
N ALA A 196 -17.38 -1.50 -5.17
CA ALA A 196 -16.00 -1.63 -4.68
C ALA A 196 -15.59 -3.11 -4.54
N ARG A 197 -16.45 -3.94 -3.95
CA ARG A 197 -16.24 -5.39 -3.81
C ARG A 197 -16.24 -6.12 -5.16
N ALA A 198 -17.13 -5.73 -6.08
CA ALA A 198 -17.16 -6.26 -7.44
C ALA A 198 -15.85 -5.94 -8.19
N GLN A 199 -15.36 -4.71 -8.10
CA GLN A 199 -14.09 -4.32 -8.72
C GLN A 199 -12.92 -5.19 -8.24
N VAL A 200 -12.80 -5.42 -6.93
CA VAL A 200 -11.75 -6.31 -6.38
C VAL A 200 -11.84 -7.71 -7.00
N LYS A 201 -13.05 -8.29 -7.04
CA LYS A 201 -13.27 -9.65 -7.56
C LYS A 201 -12.94 -9.74 -9.05
N LEU A 202 -13.38 -8.77 -9.84
CA LEU A 202 -13.12 -8.71 -11.28
C LEU A 202 -11.63 -8.55 -11.56
N THR A 203 -10.97 -7.55 -10.97
CA THR A 203 -9.52 -7.35 -11.16
C THR A 203 -8.71 -8.57 -10.73
N ALA A 204 -9.06 -9.21 -9.60
CA ALA A 204 -8.38 -10.43 -9.17
C ALA A 204 -8.65 -11.62 -10.12
N ALA A 205 -9.86 -11.72 -10.69
CA ALA A 205 -10.17 -12.74 -11.69
C ALA A 205 -9.38 -12.52 -12.98
N ASP A 206 -9.35 -11.28 -13.49
CA ASP A 206 -8.61 -10.90 -14.70
C ASP A 206 -7.12 -11.26 -14.56
N LEU A 207 -6.50 -10.92 -13.42
CA LEU A 207 -5.11 -11.27 -13.13
C LEU A 207 -4.89 -12.78 -12.99
N ARG A 208 -5.85 -13.55 -12.48
CA ARG A 208 -5.74 -15.03 -12.44
C ARG A 208 -5.81 -15.65 -13.82
N SER A 209 -6.62 -15.07 -14.72
CA SER A 209 -6.79 -15.55 -16.10
C SER A 209 -5.82 -14.92 -17.09
N ASN A 210 -5.00 -13.96 -16.65
CA ASN A 210 -3.98 -13.32 -17.47
C ASN A 210 -3.03 -14.38 -18.07
N GLN A 211 -2.69 -14.24 -19.36
CA GLN A 211 -1.96 -15.24 -20.12
C GLN A 211 -0.59 -15.62 -19.50
N ASP A 212 0.08 -14.68 -18.85
CA ASP A 212 1.42 -14.82 -18.30
C ASP A 212 1.38 -15.30 -16.84
N LEU A 213 0.34 -14.92 -16.09
CA LEU A 213 0.15 -15.31 -14.69
C LEU A 213 -0.60 -16.63 -14.52
N ALA A 214 -1.57 -16.94 -15.38
CA ALA A 214 -2.42 -18.12 -15.29
C ALA A 214 -1.63 -19.45 -15.22
N PRO A 215 -0.52 -19.64 -15.97
CA PRO A 215 0.31 -20.84 -15.82
C PRO A 215 0.92 -20.98 -14.43
N LEU A 216 1.32 -19.86 -13.80
CA LEU A 216 1.88 -19.84 -12.44
C LEU A 216 0.80 -20.15 -11.39
N VAL A 217 -0.41 -19.62 -11.58
CA VAL A 217 -1.56 -19.91 -10.73
C VAL A 217 -1.96 -21.38 -10.83
N LYS A 218 -2.07 -21.92 -12.04
CA LYS A 218 -2.48 -23.32 -12.28
C LYS A 218 -1.53 -24.33 -11.64
N LYS A 219 -0.23 -24.05 -11.61
CA LYS A 219 0.78 -24.93 -10.99
C LYS A 219 0.98 -24.68 -9.49
N GLY A 220 0.24 -23.74 -8.89
CA GLY A 220 0.32 -23.40 -7.46
C GLY A 220 1.56 -22.60 -7.06
N ALA A 221 2.31 -22.05 -8.02
CA ALA A 221 3.50 -21.23 -7.72
C ALA A 221 3.15 -19.77 -7.41
N LEU A 222 1.95 -19.32 -7.78
CA LEU A 222 1.43 -17.98 -7.54
C LEU A 222 -0.01 -18.07 -7.04
N ALA A 223 -0.35 -17.33 -5.99
CA ALA A 223 -1.73 -17.03 -5.67
C ALA A 223 -2.06 -15.58 -6.00
N VAL A 224 -3.27 -15.34 -6.51
CA VAL A 224 -3.84 -14.00 -6.63
C VAL A 224 -5.03 -13.95 -5.69
N VAL A 225 -5.01 -13.03 -4.74
CA VAL A 225 -6.04 -12.88 -3.71
C VAL A 225 -6.79 -11.57 -3.94
N GLY A 226 -8.12 -11.62 -3.92
CA GLY A 226 -8.96 -10.42 -3.85
C GLY A 226 -9.34 -10.17 -2.40
N ALA A 227 -9.04 -9.00 -1.86
CA ALA A 227 -9.25 -8.64 -0.47
C ALA A 227 -9.86 -7.23 -0.29
N TYR A 228 -10.52 -7.01 0.84
CA TYR A 228 -11.26 -5.80 1.15
C TYR A 228 -10.89 -5.26 2.53
N TYR A 229 -10.42 -4.02 2.59
CA TYR A 229 -10.05 -3.37 3.83
C TYR A 229 -11.22 -2.58 4.45
N SER A 230 -11.52 -2.86 5.72
CA SER A 230 -12.46 -2.09 6.52
C SER A 230 -11.77 -0.89 7.17
N LEU A 231 -12.21 0.31 6.82
CA LEU A 231 -11.73 1.54 7.46
C LEU A 231 -12.19 1.64 8.93
N ASP A 232 -13.30 1.00 9.28
CA ASP A 232 -13.87 1.06 10.63
C ASP A 232 -13.13 0.17 11.62
N THR A 233 -12.58 -0.96 11.16
CA THR A 233 -12.02 -2.00 12.03
C THR A 233 -10.55 -2.29 11.79
N GLY A 234 -9.97 -1.81 10.69
CA GLY A 234 -8.63 -2.17 10.26
C GLY A 234 -8.49 -3.59 9.70
N LYS A 235 -9.57 -4.37 9.65
CA LYS A 235 -9.53 -5.77 9.19
C LYS A 235 -9.50 -5.85 7.66
N VAL A 236 -8.69 -6.78 7.16
CA VAL A 236 -8.71 -7.23 5.78
C VAL A 236 -9.60 -8.49 5.67
N GLU A 237 -10.66 -8.39 4.88
CA GLU A 237 -11.56 -9.48 4.52
C GLU A 237 -11.12 -10.12 3.20
N VAL A 238 -11.03 -11.44 3.15
CA VAL A 238 -10.78 -12.16 1.89
C VAL A 238 -12.08 -12.29 1.10
N LEU A 239 -12.08 -11.81 -0.13
CA LEU A 239 -13.23 -11.93 -1.03
C LEU A 239 -13.12 -13.14 -1.99
N ALA A 240 -11.91 -13.51 -2.40
CA ALA A 240 -11.67 -14.65 -3.30
C ALA A 240 -10.20 -15.07 -3.36
N GLY A 241 -9.97 -16.36 -3.62
CA GLY A 241 -8.68 -16.90 -4.09
C GLY A 241 -7.57 -16.95 -3.04
N ALA A 242 -7.90 -17.05 -1.75
CA ALA A 242 -6.89 -17.39 -0.75
C ALA A 242 -6.23 -18.74 -1.07
N PRO A 243 -4.90 -18.84 -0.96
CA PRO A 243 -4.20 -20.11 -1.08
C PRO A 243 -4.55 -21.05 0.08
N ALA A 244 -4.57 -22.35 -0.20
CA ALA A 244 -4.81 -23.42 0.77
C ALA A 244 -3.61 -23.63 1.71
#